data_AF-A0A227J245-F1
#
_entry.id   AF-A0A227J245-F1
#
_cell.length_a   1.000
_cell.length_b   1.000
_cell.length_c   1.000
_cell.angle_alpha   90.00
_cell.angle_beta   90.00
_cell.angle_gamma   90.00
#
_symmetry.space_group_name_H-M   'P 1'
#
loop_
_entity.id
_entity.type
_entity.pdbx_description
1 polymer ?
#
loop_
_entity_poly.entity_id
_entity_poly.type
_entity_poly.pdbx_seq_one_letter_code
_entity_poly.pdbx_strand_id
1 'polypeptide(L)'
;FKKLEKWQVDIIGCQATFSEEPNKQKKFEAVIKVPKGQLVASATHEDLYAAINEVEQKLERQLNKLTHKPEARRANKPELVEEEE
;
A
#
# COMPACT_ATOMS: atom_id res chain seq x y z
N PHE A 1 -9.38 -6.24 -5.36
CA PHE A 1 -9.06 -4.96 -6.03
C PHE A 1 -10.12 -3.85 -5.91
N LYS A 2 -11.45 -4.10 -5.98
CA LYS A 2 -12.48 -3.05 -5.75
C LYS A 2 -12.34 -2.26 -4.43
N LYS A 3 -11.71 -2.84 -3.40
CA LYS A 3 -11.43 -2.16 -2.12
C LYS A 3 -10.34 -1.07 -2.24
N LEU A 4 -9.46 -1.14 -3.24
CA LEU A 4 -8.39 -0.15 -3.46
C LEU A 4 -8.90 1.13 -4.16
N GLU A 5 -10.04 1.08 -4.86
CA GLU A 5 -10.71 2.27 -5.42
C GLU A 5 -11.16 3.26 -4.34
N LYS A 6 -11.37 2.77 -3.11
CA LYS A 6 -11.79 3.57 -1.96
C LYS A 6 -10.77 4.66 -1.58
N TRP A 7 -9.53 4.52 -2.03
CA TRP A 7 -8.42 5.41 -1.68
C TRP A 7 -8.14 6.49 -2.73
N GLN A 8 -8.88 6.53 -3.85
CA GLN A 8 -8.73 7.58 -4.87
C GLN A 8 -7.29 7.75 -5.39
N VAL A 9 -6.50 6.67 -5.38
CA VAL A 9 -5.12 6.69 -5.88
C VAL A 9 -5.10 6.08 -7.26
N ASP A 10 -4.66 6.86 -8.25
CA ASP A 10 -4.46 6.35 -9.61
C ASP A 10 -3.46 5.20 -9.58
N ILE A 11 -3.89 4.03 -10.04
CA ILE A 11 -3.00 2.89 -10.22
C ILE A 11 -2.38 3.04 -11.60
N ILE A 12 -1.11 3.47 -11.63
CA ILE A 12 -0.34 3.65 -12.88
C ILE A 12 0.00 2.29 -13.50
N GLY A 13 0.22 1.28 -12.66
CA GLY A 13 0.48 -0.09 -13.13
C GLY A 13 0.40 -1.11 -12.02
N CYS A 14 0.01 -2.33 -12.38
CA CYS A 14 -0.04 -3.48 -11.49
C CYS A 14 0.69 -4.64 -12.17
N GLN A 15 1.70 -5.18 -11.50
CA GLN A 15 2.38 -6.40 -11.90
C GLN A 15 2.18 -7.42 -10.79
N ALA A 16 1.53 -8.54 -11.12
CA ALA A 16 1.37 -9.67 -10.22
C ALA A 16 2.17 -10.86 -10.75
N THR A 17 2.92 -11.50 -9.87
CA THR A 17 3.74 -12.67 -10.18
C THR A 17 3.37 -13.79 -9.22
N PHE A 18 3.09 -14.94 -9.81
CA PHE A 18 2.80 -16.17 -9.08
C PHE A 18 3.97 -17.14 -9.29
N SER A 19 4.38 -17.81 -8.22
CA SER A 19 5.40 -18.85 -8.28
C SER A 19 5.04 -19.98 -7.34
N GLU A 20 5.22 -21.22 -7.81
CA GLU A 20 4.99 -22.41 -7.01
C GLU A 20 6.35 -23.02 -6.64
N GLU A 21 6.62 -23.09 -5.34
CA GLU A 21 7.82 -23.73 -4.81
C GLU A 21 7.59 -25.24 -4.64
N PRO A 22 8.65 -26.09 -4.75
CA PRO A 22 8.53 -27.54 -4.75
C PRO A 22 7.90 -28.16 -3.48
N ASN A 23 7.77 -27.37 -2.40
CA ASN A 23 7.12 -27.78 -1.15
C ASN A 23 5.59 -27.54 -1.12
N LYS A 24 4.93 -27.38 -2.28
CA LYS A 24 3.52 -26.94 -2.40
C LYS A 24 3.25 -25.55 -1.83
N GLN A 25 4.31 -24.79 -1.54
CA GLN A 25 4.19 -23.42 -1.08
C GLN A 25 3.99 -22.52 -2.28
N LYS A 26 2.86 -21.82 -2.28
CA LYS A 26 2.47 -20.89 -3.33
C LYS A 26 2.90 -19.50 -2.89
N LYS A 27 3.84 -18.92 -3.63
CA LYS A 27 4.30 -17.56 -3.44
C LYS A 27 3.55 -16.64 -4.39
N PHE A 28 2.92 -15.61 -3.82
CA PHE A 28 2.29 -14.55 -4.57
C PHE A 28 3.00 -13.23 -4.28
N GLU A 29 3.36 -12.52 -5.34
CA GLU A 29 4.01 -11.22 -5.28
C GLU A 29 3.23 -10.22 -6.13
N ALA A 30 3.04 -9.02 -5.59
CA ALA A 30 2.39 -7.93 -6.29
C ALA A 30 3.18 -6.64 -6.13
N VAL A 31 3.40 -5.97 -7.26
CA VAL A 31 4.04 -4.68 -7.38
C VAL A 31 3.03 -3.71 -8.00
N ILE A 32 2.65 -2.69 -7.25
CA ILE A 32 1.71 -1.66 -7.71
C ILE A 32 2.45 -0.32 -7.76
N LYS A 33 2.39 0.35 -8.91
CA LYS A 33 2.92 1.69 -9.11
C LYS A 33 1.80 2.71 -8.94
N VAL A 34 2.02 3.70 -8.10
CA VAL A 34 1.12 4.82 -7.84
C VAL A 34 1.87 6.15 -8.01
N PRO A 35 1.21 7.30 -8.26
CA PRO A 35 1.91 8.58 -8.45
C PRO A 35 2.80 8.97 -7.27
N LYS A 36 2.40 8.56 -6.06
CA LYS A 36 3.11 8.86 -4.81
C LYS A 36 4.21 7.84 -4.46
N GLY A 37 4.47 6.83 -5.30
CA GLY A 37 5.52 5.83 -5.07
C GLY A 37 5.19 4.42 -5.60
N GLN A 38 5.90 3.42 -5.09
CA GLN A 38 5.68 2.01 -5.44
C GLN A 38 5.32 1.22 -4.18
N LEU A 39 4.28 0.39 -4.30
CA LEU A 39 3.87 -0.59 -3.31
C LEU A 39 4.39 -1.96 -3.74
N VAL A 40 5.00 -2.70 -2.82
CA VAL A 40 5.54 -4.04 -3.09
C VAL A 40 5.16 -4.95 -1.94
N ALA A 41 4.50 -6.05 -2.24
CA ALA A 41 4.12 -7.03 -1.23
C ALA A 41 4.26 -8.45 -1.77
N SER A 42 4.69 -9.35 -0.91
CA SER A 42 4.74 -10.78 -1.19
C SER A 42 4.23 -11.58 0.01
N ALA A 43 3.65 -12.73 -0.26
CA ALA A 43 3.24 -13.71 0.74
C ALA A 43 3.44 -15.12 0.18
N THR A 44 3.70 -16.06 1.09
CA THR A 44 3.84 -17.48 0.77
C THR A 44 2.84 -18.24 1.63
N HIS A 45 1.98 -19.03 1.00
CA HIS A 45 0.98 -19.84 1.70
C HIS A 45 0.72 -21.13 0.92
N GLU A 46 0.18 -22.17 1.56
CA GLU A 46 -0.24 -23.41 0.86
C GLU A 46 -1.49 -23.17 -0.01
N ASP A 47 -2.25 -22.13 0.31
CA ASP A 47 -3.47 -21.71 -0.38
C ASP A 47 -3.22 -20.38 -1.07
N LEU A 48 -3.41 -20.37 -2.39
CA LEU A 48 -3.21 -19.19 -3.22
C LEU A 48 -4.12 -18.04 -2.79
N TYR A 49 -5.38 -18.33 -2.46
CA TYR A 49 -6.33 -17.29 -2.09
C TYR A 49 -5.99 -16.68 -0.72
N ALA A 50 -5.44 -17.47 0.20
CA ALA A 50 -4.89 -16.96 1.45
C ALA A 50 -3.66 -16.06 1.21
N ALA A 51 -2.72 -16.48 0.36
CA ALA A 51 -1.56 -15.66 -0.03
C ALA A 51 -1.98 -14.33 -0.69
N ILE A 52 -3.00 -14.36 -1.56
CA ILE A 52 -3.56 -13.16 -2.19
C ILE A 52 -4.16 -12.21 -1.13
N ASN A 53 -4.95 -12.74 -0.19
CA ASN A 53 -5.53 -11.94 0.88
C ASN A 53 -4.46 -11.30 1.78
N GLU A 54 -3.39 -12.01 2.10
CA GLU A 54 -2.26 -11.46 2.84
C GLU A 54 -1.55 -10.35 2.07
N VAL A 55 -1.32 -10.54 0.76
CA VAL A 55 -0.75 -9.51 -0.10
C VAL A 55 -1.66 -8.29 -0.18
N GLU A 56 -2.98 -8.47 -0.31
CA GLU A 56 -3.96 -7.38 -0.30
C GLU A 56 -3.88 -6.58 1.01
N GLN A 57 -3.83 -7.24 2.17
CA GLN A 57 -3.67 -6.56 3.47
C GLN A 57 -2.34 -5.81 3.59
N LYS A 58 -1.24 -6.38 3.09
CA LYS A 58 0.08 -5.71 3.10
C LYS A 58 0.07 -4.46 2.21
N LEU A 59 -0.53 -4.55 1.04
CA LEU A 59 -0.67 -3.41 0.11
C LEU A 59 -1.56 -2.31 0.71
N GLU A 60 -2.67 -2.68 1.36
CA GLU A 60 -3.55 -1.72 2.04
C GLU A 60 -2.80 -0.95 3.14
N ARG A 61 -2.04 -1.65 4.00
CA ARG A 61 -1.23 -0.98 5.04
C ARG A 61 -0.18 -0.02 4.45
N GLN A 62 0.47 -0.42 3.36
CA GLN A 62 1.45 0.44 2.70
C GLN A 62 0.78 1.67 2.05
N LEU A 63 -0.40 1.49 1.45
CA LEU A 63 -1.18 2.58 0.87
C LEU A 63 -1.63 3.56 1.96
N ASN A 64 -2.14 3.09 3.10
CA ASN A 64 -2.52 3.93 4.24
C ASN A 64 -1.32 4.72 4.76
N LYS A 65 -0.15 4.08 4.83
CA LYS A 65 1.07 4.75 5.25
C LYS A 65 1.47 5.83 4.24
N LEU A 66 1.41 5.57 2.94
CA LEU A 66 1.77 6.58 1.93
C LEU A 66 0.80 7.77 1.91
N THR A 67 -0.49 7.55 2.15
CA THR A 67 -1.50 8.60 2.13
C THR A 67 -1.43 9.51 3.35
N HIS A 68 -1.26 8.95 4.56
CA HIS A 68 -1.28 9.70 5.82
C HIS A 68 0.10 10.13 6.36
N LYS A 69 1.21 9.58 5.86
CA LYS A 69 2.57 10.00 6.26
C LYS A 69 2.88 11.51 6.09
N PRO A 70 2.43 12.22 5.05
CA PRO A 70 2.67 13.66 4.95
C PRO A 70 1.85 14.47 5.96
N GLU A 71 0.68 13.99 6.37
CA GLU A 71 -0.17 14.66 7.37
C GLU A 71 0.48 14.64 8.76
N ALA A 72 1.15 13.53 9.11
CA ALA A 72 1.88 13.39 10.36
C ALA A 72 3.10 14.32 10.51
N ARG A 73 3.59 14.92 9.41
CA ARG A 73 4.71 15.89 9.42
C ARG A 73 4.25 17.34 9.46
N ARG A 74 2.95 17.61 9.53
CA ARG A 74 2.45 18.96 9.82
C ARG A 74 2.72 19.24 11.30
N ALA A 75 3.92 19.75 11.59
CA ALA A 75 4.02 20.69 12.71
C ALA A 75 3.07 21.83 12.34
N ASN A 76 1.91 21.89 13.00
CA ASN A 76 1.13 23.12 13.05
C ASN A 76 2.08 24.17 13.60
N LYS A 77 2.67 24.99 12.74
CA LYS A 77 3.16 26.28 13.18
C LYS A 77 1.88 27.04 13.50
N PRO A 78 1.54 27.32 14.78
CA PRO A 78 0.51 28.30 15.03
C PRO A 78 0.97 29.56 14.29
N GLU A 79 0.13 30.05 13.37
CA GLU A 79 0.24 31.43 12.92
C GLU A 79 0.09 32.25 14.20
N LEU A 80 1.22 32.75 14.70
CA LEU A 80 1.22 33.83 15.67
C LEU A 80 0.62 35.01 14.91
N VAL A 81 -0.68 35.21 15.12
CA VAL A 81 -1.33 36.48 14.83
C VAL A 81 -0.69 37.45 15.81
N GLU A 82 0.34 38.17 15.35
CA GLU A 82 0.82 39.36 16.04
C GLU A 82 -0.26 40.43 15.81
N GLU A 83 -1.27 40.44 16.68
CA GLU A 83 -2.09 41.61 16.94
C GLU A 83 -1.36 42.52 17.95
N GLU A 84 -1.47 43.84 17.69
CA GLU A 84 -1.09 45.00 18.52
C GLU A 84 0.40 45.42 18.41
N GLU A 85 0.77 46.65 18.02
CA GLU A 85 0.17 48.00 18.17
C GLU A 85 0.62 48.96 17.04
#